data_AF-A0A0Q8AER1-F1
#
_entry.id   AF-A0A0Q8AER1-F1
#
_cell.length_a   1.000
_cell.length_b   1.000
_cell.length_c   1.000
_cell.angle_alpha   90.00
_cell.angle_beta   90.00
_cell.angle_gamma   90.00
#
_symmetry.space_group_name_H-M   'P 1'
#
loop_
_entity.id
_entity.type
_entity.pdbx_description
1 polymer ?
#
loop_
_entity_poly.entity_id
_entity_poly.type
_entity_poly.pdbx_seq_one_letter_code
_entity_poly.pdbx_strand_id
1 'polypeptide(L)'
;MKISVRPAKRDGEAKVIFDHPLERKDISISSEDITLTFVARDIYSPASKQRYTIQFSVDELATILDVDDDGGESADDAGDGANAAE
;
A
#
# COMPACT_ATOMS: atom_id res chain seq x y z
N MET A 1 7.27 8.54 6.67
CA MET A 1 6.42 7.40 7.06
C MET A 1 6.13 7.50 8.54
N LYS A 2 4.92 7.14 8.97
CA LYS A 2 4.54 7.15 10.38
C LYS A 2 3.91 5.81 10.73
N ILE A 3 4.38 5.19 11.81
CA ILE A 3 3.88 3.90 12.27
C ILE A 3 3.42 4.04 13.71
N SER A 4 2.16 3.70 13.92
CA SER A 4 1.54 3.65 15.24
C SER A 4 1.04 2.25 15.54
N VAL A 5 1.23 1.80 16.77
CA VAL A 5 0.81 0.49 17.25
C VAL A 5 -0.12 0.62 18.44
N ARG A 6 -1.06 -0.31 18.58
CA ARG A 6 -1.94 -0.47 19.74
C ARG A 6 -1.78 -1.87 20.32
N PRO A 7 -1.84 -2.04 21.66
CA PRO A 7 -1.86 -3.37 22.24
C PRO A 7 -3.06 -4.17 21.72
N ALA A 8 -2.86 -5.39 21.22
CA ALA A 8 -3.96 -6.22 20.71
C ALA A 8 -4.86 -6.81 21.82
N LYS A 9 -4.31 -7.00 23.03
CA LYS A 9 -5.01 -7.69 24.14
C LYS A 9 -5.70 -6.75 25.13
N ARG A 10 -5.45 -5.46 25.06
CA ARG A 10 -5.98 -4.47 26.00
C ARG A 10 -6.32 -3.22 25.23
N ASP A 11 -7.48 -2.62 25.51
CA ASP A 11 -7.77 -1.30 25.00
C ASP A 11 -6.74 -0.32 25.55
N GLY A 12 -6.03 0.33 24.64
CA GLY A 12 -4.96 1.26 24.95
C GLY A 12 -4.74 2.22 23.79
N GLU A 13 -4.18 3.38 24.09
CA GLU A 13 -3.93 4.40 23.08
C GLU A 13 -2.89 3.96 22.05
N ALA A 14 -3.05 4.46 20.81
CA ALA A 14 -2.03 4.29 19.78
C ALA A 14 -0.73 4.99 20.20
N LYS A 15 0.38 4.26 20.11
CA LYS A 15 1.71 4.82 20.33
C LYS A 15 2.47 4.85 19.01
N VAL A 16 3.07 6.00 18.71
CA VAL A 16 3.94 6.16 17.54
C VAL A 16 5.29 5.53 17.85
N ILE A 17 5.67 4.52 17.07
CA ILE A 17 6.95 3.81 17.21
C ILE A 17 7.99 4.22 16.17
N PHE A 18 7.54 4.84 15.08
CA PHE A 18 8.37 5.37 14.01
C PHE A 18 7.70 6.62 13.42
N ASP A 19 8.46 7.71 13.28
CA ASP A 19 7.98 8.98 12.69
C ASP A 19 9.12 9.69 11.96
N HIS A 20 9.55 9.08 10.85
CA HIS A 20 10.65 9.59 10.04
C HIS A 20 10.35 9.37 8.55
N PRO A 21 10.87 10.21 7.64
CA PRO A 21 10.84 9.94 6.21
C PRO A 21 11.49 8.59 5.88
N LEU A 22 11.00 7.92 4.83
CA LEU A 22 11.74 6.77 4.27
C LEU A 22 12.93 7.30 3.48
N GLU A 23 14.08 6.68 3.64
CA GLU A 23 15.25 6.95 2.83
C GLU A 23 15.43 5.87 1.76
N ARG A 24 16.17 6.16 0.68
CA ARG A 24 16.40 5.16 -0.38
C ARG A 24 17.07 3.88 0.14
N LYS A 25 17.90 3.99 1.18
CA LYS A 25 18.57 2.85 1.84
C LYS A 25 17.59 1.89 2.55
N ASP A 26 16.39 2.37 2.86
CA ASP A 26 15.36 1.61 3.57
C ASP A 26 14.50 0.80 2.59
N ILE A 27 14.73 0.94 1.27
CA ILE A 27 13.91 0.34 0.21
C ILE A 27 14.80 -0.51 -0.70
N SER A 28 14.47 -1.80 -0.82
CA SER A 28 15.01 -2.69 -1.84
C SER A 28 13.93 -3.01 -2.86
N ILE A 29 14.25 -2.90 -4.14
CA ILE A 29 13.32 -3.19 -5.25
C ILE A 29 13.96 -4.29 -6.09
N SER A 30 13.25 -5.41 -6.25
CA SER A 30 13.58 -6.49 -7.16
C SER A 30 12.56 -6.54 -8.31
N SER A 31 12.70 -7.51 -9.22
CA SER A 31 11.69 -7.78 -10.25
C SER A 31 10.40 -8.41 -9.70
N GLU A 32 10.45 -9.00 -8.51
CA GLU A 32 9.35 -9.79 -7.93
C GLU A 32 8.71 -9.09 -6.74
N ASP A 33 9.46 -8.25 -6.03
CA ASP A 33 9.05 -7.69 -4.76
C ASP A 33 9.66 -6.31 -4.45
N ILE A 34 8.97 -5.57 -3.60
CA ILE A 34 9.47 -4.38 -2.93
C ILE A 34 9.57 -4.66 -1.44
N THR A 35 10.77 -4.48 -0.89
CA THR A 35 11.05 -4.68 0.53
C THR A 35 11.36 -3.34 1.21
N LEU A 36 10.57 -2.98 2.22
CA LEU A 36 10.81 -1.87 3.14
C LEU A 36 11.46 -2.38 4.43
N THR A 37 12.57 -1.79 4.84
CA THR A 37 13.26 -2.12 6.10
C THR A 37 13.48 -0.87 6.94
N PHE A 38 13.03 -0.86 8.20
CA PHE A 38 13.22 0.27 9.11
C PHE A 38 13.44 -0.21 10.55
N VAL A 39 13.97 0.68 11.40
CA VAL A 39 14.16 0.42 12.84
C VAL A 39 13.24 1.30 13.65
N ALA A 40 12.37 0.70 14.45
CA ALA A 40 11.39 1.40 15.29
C ALA A 40 11.54 0.98 16.78
N ARG A 41 10.92 1.75 17.68
CA ARG A 41 10.90 1.46 19.12
C ARG A 41 9.90 0.35 19.45
N ASP A 42 10.18 -0.44 20.47
CA ASP A 42 9.20 -1.36 21.05
C ASP A 42 8.10 -0.60 21.82
N ILE A 43 6.88 -1.16 21.84
CA ILE A 43 5.72 -0.56 22.51
C ILE A 43 5.78 -0.67 24.05
N TYR A 44 6.50 -1.66 24.58
CA TYR A 44 6.61 -1.94 26.02
C TYR A 44 7.98 -1.57 26.59
N SER A 45 9.02 -1.54 25.76
CA SER A 45 10.40 -1.28 26.17
C SER A 45 11.00 -0.14 25.33
N PRO A 46 10.86 1.15 25.75
CA PRO A 46 11.29 2.30 24.95
C PRO A 46 12.79 2.34 24.62
N ALA A 47 13.62 1.67 25.43
CA ALA A 47 15.06 1.52 25.20
C ALA A 47 15.38 0.47 24.13
N SER A 48 14.43 -0.42 23.82
CA SER A 48 14.59 -1.46 22.84
C SER A 48 14.18 -0.95 21.45
N LYS A 49 15.03 -1.28 20.47
CA LYS A 49 14.80 -0.98 19.05
C LYS A 49 14.77 -2.28 18.26
N GLN A 50 13.85 -2.36 17.31
CA GLN A 50 13.56 -3.55 16.54
C GLN A 50 13.61 -3.20 15.06
N ARG A 51 14.20 -4.10 14.27
CA ARG A 51 14.20 -3.99 12.82
C ARG A 51 12.96 -4.69 12.28
N TYR A 52 12.21 -3.97 11.47
CA TYR A 52 11.02 -4.45 10.79
C TYR A 52 11.33 -4.54 9.30
N THR A 53 10.79 -5.58 8.67
CA THR A 53 10.84 -5.78 7.22
C THR A 53 9.42 -6.03 6.76
N ILE A 54 8.96 -5.22 5.81
CA ILE A 54 7.67 -5.38 5.14
C ILE A 54 7.98 -5.62 3.67
N GLN A 55 7.45 -6.70 3.13
CA GLN A 55 7.64 -7.08 1.75
C GLN A 55 6.29 -7.03 1.06
N PHE A 56 6.27 -6.45 -0.14
CA PHE A 56 5.11 -6.39 -1.02
C PHE A 56 5.45 -7.13 -2.31
N SER A 57 4.54 -7.96 -2.79
CA SER A 57 4.57 -8.39 -4.18
C SER A 57 4.23 -7.21 -5.11
N VAL A 58 4.48 -7.39 -6.41
CA VAL A 58 4.06 -6.41 -7.43
C VAL A 58 2.54 -6.21 -7.42
N ASP A 59 1.75 -7.27 -7.24
CA ASP A 59 0.28 -7.20 -7.23
C ASP A 59 -0.26 -6.46 -5.99
N GLU A 60 0.34 -6.69 -4.83
CA GLU A 60 0.00 -5.97 -3.60
C GLU A 60 0.34 -4.48 -3.73
N LEU A 61 1.47 -4.16 -4.37
CA LEU A 61 1.84 -2.78 -4.64
C LEU A 61 0.86 -2.10 -5.61
N ALA A 62 0.44 -2.80 -6.67
CA ALA A 62 -0.56 -2.31 -7.60
C ALA A 62 -1.88 -1.98 -6.88
N THR A 63 -2.30 -2.86 -5.97
CA THR A 63 -3.48 -2.64 -5.10
C THR A 63 -3.32 -1.41 -4.21
N ILE A 64 -2.14 -1.20 -3.62
CA ILE A 64 -1.87 -0.03 -2.74
C ILE A 64 -1.87 1.28 -3.52
N LEU A 65 -1.35 1.25 -4.75
CA LEU A 65 -1.21 2.43 -5.58
C LEU A 65 -2.52 2.84 -6.26
N ASP A 66 -3.60 2.06 -6.10
CA ASP A 66 -4.90 2.30 -6.73
C ASP A 66 -4.73 2.55 -8.24
N VAL A 67 -3.82 1.80 -8.86
CA VAL A 67 -3.68 1.77 -10.33
C VAL A 67 -4.75 0.80 -10.85
N ASP A 68 -6.00 1.07 -10.50
CA ASP A 68 -7.11 0.64 -11.33
C ASP A 68 -6.97 1.47 -12.61
N ASP A 69 -6.59 0.78 -13.68
CA ASP A 69 -6.69 1.26 -15.03
C ASP A 69 -8.15 1.68 -15.26
N ASP A 70 -8.45 2.98 -15.13
CA ASP A 70 -9.68 3.65 -15.57
C ASP A 70 -9.77 3.58 -17.12
N GLY A 71 -9.65 2.38 -17.66
CA GLY A 71 -9.98 1.99 -19.03
C GLY A 71 -11.50 1.99 -19.17
N GLY A 72 -12.07 3.19 -19.18
CA GLY A 72 -13.46 3.41 -19.58
C GLY A 72 -13.65 3.04 -21.04
N GLU A 73 -13.85 1.75 -21.34
CA GLU A 73 -14.53 1.33 -22.55
C GLU A 73 -16.03 1.30 -22.27
N SER A 74 -16.69 2.40 -22.63
CA SER A 74 -18.15 2.42 -22.79
C SER A 74 -18.54 1.39 -23.85
N ALA A 75 -19.13 0.29 -23.42
CA ALA A 75 -19.99 -0.49 -24.28
C ALA A 75 -21.30 0.27 -24.54
N ASP A 76 -22.05 -0.19 -25.55
CA ASP A 76 -23.43 0.16 -25.92
C ASP A 76 -23.50 1.11 -27.14
N ASP A 77 -23.46 0.56 -28.36
CA ASP A 77 -24.64 0.10 -29.12
C ASP A 77 -25.56 1.26 -29.54
N ALA A 78 -25.38 1.71 -30.79
CA ALA A 78 -26.39 2.49 -31.50
C ALA A 78 -26.67 1.79 -32.83
N GLY A 79 -27.81 1.10 -32.85
CA GLY A 79 -28.24 0.17 -33.87
C GLY A 79 -28.33 0.74 -35.28
N ASP A 80 -28.12 -0.20 -36.20
CA ASP A 80 -28.45 -0.15 -37.62
C ASP A 80 -29.93 0.26 -37.82
N GLY A 81 -30.14 1.52 -38.19
CA GLY A 81 -31.43 2.06 -38.62
C GLY A 81 -31.55 2.00 -40.12
N ALA A 82 -31.73 0.81 -40.69
CA ALA A 82 -32.12 0.65 -42.09
C ALA A 82 -33.58 1.08 -42.27
N ASN A 83 -33.79 2.34 -42.70
CA ASN A 83 -35.04 2.75 -43.32
C ASN A 83 -34.77 3.86 -44.34
N ALA A 84 -34.59 3.48 -45.60
CA ALA A 84 -34.69 4.37 -46.73
C ALA A 84 -35.71 3.77 -47.70
N ALA A 85 -36.86 4.43 -47.76
CA ALA A 85 -37.94 4.18 -48.70
C ALA A 85 -37.55 4.65 -50.10
N GLU A 86 -37.96 3.90 -51.14
CA GLU A 86 -38.50 4.39 -52.42
C GLU A 86 -39.51 3.38 -52.97
#